data_AF-A0A833W382-F1
#
_entry.id   AF-A0A833W382-F1
#
_cell.length_a   1.000
_cell.length_b   1.000
_cell.length_c   1.000
_cell.angle_alpha   90.00
_cell.angle_beta   90.00
_cell.angle_gamma   90.00
#
_symmetry.space_group_name_H-M   'P 1'
#
loop_
_entity.id
_entity.type
_entity.pdbx_description
1 polymer ?
#
loop_
_entity_poly.entity_id
_entity_poly.type
_entity_poly.pdbx_seq_one_letter_code
_entity_poly.pdbx_strand_id
1 'polypeptide(L)'
;MHGATSRLHASSQQVNFTEEYQIWRHYSAKRDKPLAIPSVTELHEAGVRFKRKRKPRDLFDITFEDGVMEIPALYIDDLHCVLLANVLAFEQTSYGPGEIVSHFVSFLDNLIDARLDVTWLEHRRILINMIRNATEAANFINQLGKWNLVEHNDEYKSLIINVQRYSTSLWPRYRSTLMRDYFVNPWTTISVIAAIIFLGLTFCQTYYTIYSTRVAVLEILVQLHPQNMLFNNICQKLATLKQRRKINGD
;
A
#
# COMPACT_ATOMS: atom_id res chain seq x y z
N MET A 1 25.11 37.64 69.12
CA MET A 1 25.88 38.27 68.00
C MET A 1 26.98 37.30 67.65
N HIS A 2 27.17 36.72 66.48
CA HIS A 2 26.58 36.84 65.15
C HIS A 2 26.66 35.45 64.51
N GLY A 3 25.56 34.96 63.94
CA GLY A 3 25.60 33.85 62.99
C GLY A 3 26.13 34.34 61.65
N ALA A 4 27.16 33.68 61.13
CA ALA A 4 27.67 33.91 59.79
C ALA A 4 27.20 32.76 58.89
N THR A 5 26.06 32.97 58.24
CA THR A 5 25.61 32.18 57.09
C THR A 5 25.24 33.16 55.99
N SER A 6 26.00 33.13 54.88
CA SER A 6 25.68 33.62 53.52
C SER A 6 27.02 33.85 52.81
N ARG A 7 27.27 33.48 51.55
CA ARG A 7 26.35 33.33 50.42
C ARG A 7 27.14 32.56 49.34
N LEU A 8 26.73 31.35 48.97
CA LEU A 8 27.14 30.76 47.69
C LEU A 8 26.15 31.29 46.65
N HIS A 9 26.62 32.16 45.77
CA HIS A 9 25.87 32.59 44.58
C HIS A 9 25.80 31.41 43.61
N ALA A 10 24.69 30.67 43.63
CA ALA A 10 24.30 29.83 42.50
C ALA A 10 23.44 30.70 41.57
N SER A 11 24.01 31.13 40.45
CA SER A 11 23.26 31.78 39.37
C SER A 11 22.40 30.72 38.66
N SER A 12 21.20 30.46 39.18
CA SER A 12 20.18 29.73 38.43
C SER A 12 19.63 30.67 37.35
N GLN A 13 20.06 30.48 36.10
CA GLN A 13 19.30 30.99 34.97
C GLN A 13 17.91 30.34 35.02
N GLN A 14 16.91 31.12 35.42
CA GLN A 14 15.51 30.71 35.30
C GLN A 14 15.19 30.60 33.81
N VAL A 15 15.04 29.37 33.33
CA VAL A 15 14.58 29.10 31.98
C VAL A 15 13.13 29.59 31.88
N ASN A 16 12.87 30.53 30.97
CA ASN A 16 11.54 31.06 30.73
C ASN A 16 10.71 30.02 29.98
N PHE A 17 10.00 29.20 30.75
CA PHE A 17 9.18 28.09 30.27
C PHE A 17 8.18 28.50 29.17
N THR A 18 7.72 29.75 29.19
CA THR A 18 6.76 30.28 28.22
C THR A 18 7.41 30.52 26.85
N GLU A 19 8.62 31.08 26.82
CA GLU A 19 9.36 31.29 25.56
C GLU A 19 9.82 29.97 24.96
N GLU A 20 10.31 29.07 25.79
CA GLU A 20 10.67 27.72 25.37
C GLU A 20 9.47 26.97 24.78
N TYR A 21 8.31 27.06 25.43
CA TYR A 21 7.06 26.46 24.92
C TYR A 21 6.62 27.04 23.57
N GLN A 22 6.76 28.35 23.35
CA GLN A 22 6.43 28.94 22.04
C GLN A 22 7.43 28.53 20.95
N ILE A 23 8.71 28.38 21.29
CA ILE A 23 9.75 27.87 20.40
C ILE A 23 9.45 26.41 20.04
N TRP A 24 9.14 25.56 21.02
CA TRP A 24 8.75 24.17 20.81
C TRP A 24 7.48 24.05 19.96
N ARG A 25 6.45 24.86 20.22
CA ARG A 25 5.23 24.89 19.42
C ARG A 25 5.51 25.26 17.97
N HIS A 26 6.40 26.22 17.72
CA HIS A 26 6.82 26.60 16.38
C HIS A 26 7.66 25.50 15.70
N TYR A 27 8.52 24.81 16.47
CA TYR A 27 9.37 23.73 15.97
C TYR A 27 8.54 22.49 15.60
N SER A 28 7.61 22.05 16.46
CA SER A 28 6.70 20.93 16.20
C SER A 28 5.75 21.19 15.02
N ALA A 29 5.34 22.44 14.79
CA ALA A 29 4.48 22.81 13.66
C ALA A 29 5.21 22.83 12.30
N LYS A 30 6.55 22.83 12.29
CA LYS A 30 7.40 22.89 11.08
C LYS A 30 8.10 21.56 10.75
N ARG A 31 7.92 20.50 11.55
CA ARG A 31 8.49 19.19 11.25
C ARG A 31 7.79 18.59 10.04
N ASP A 32 8.40 18.74 8.86
CA ASP A 32 8.26 17.74 7.80
C ASP A 32 8.78 16.43 8.42
N LYS A 33 7.90 15.47 8.72
CA LYS A 33 8.30 14.15 9.21
C LYS A 33 8.87 13.41 8.00
N PRO A 34 10.20 13.24 7.84
CA PRO A 34 10.75 12.66 6.62
C PRO A 34 10.38 11.18 6.46
N LEU A 35 9.89 10.54 7.52
CA LEU A 35 9.44 9.14 7.54
C LEU A 35 8.14 8.99 8.36
N ALA A 36 7.02 9.46 7.83
CA ALA A 36 5.70 9.24 8.43
C ALA A 36 4.99 8.07 7.76
N ILE A 37 4.32 7.23 8.55
CA ILE A 37 3.40 6.24 8.01
C ILE A 37 2.11 6.94 7.53
N PRO A 38 1.52 6.54 6.40
CA PRO A 38 0.19 7.02 6.02
C PRO A 38 -0.87 6.63 7.06
N SER A 39 -1.97 7.37 7.11
CA SER A 39 -3.09 7.12 8.03
C SER A 39 -3.78 5.77 7.76
N VAL A 40 -4.56 5.26 8.73
CA VAL A 40 -5.35 4.03 8.56
C VAL A 40 -6.22 4.10 7.30
N THR A 41 -6.87 5.23 7.05
CA THR A 41 -7.74 5.44 5.89
C THR A 41 -6.94 5.32 4.59
N GLU A 42 -5.82 6.02 4.47
CA GLU A 42 -4.96 5.97 3.27
C GLU A 42 -4.38 4.57 3.04
N LEU A 43 -3.93 3.91 4.11
CA LEU A 43 -3.40 2.54 4.05
C LEU A 43 -4.49 1.55 3.62
N HIS A 44 -5.71 1.71 4.14
CA HIS A 44 -6.84 0.87 3.74
C HIS A 44 -7.15 1.04 2.25
N GLU A 45 -7.17 2.28 1.74
CA GLU A 45 -7.36 2.56 0.32
C GLU A 45 -6.23 2.00 -0.55
N ALA A 46 -5.00 2.00 -0.03
CA ALA A 46 -3.85 1.38 -0.67
C ALA A 46 -3.85 -0.16 -0.62
N GLY A 47 -4.87 -0.78 0.01
CA GLY A 47 -5.04 -2.23 0.07
C GLY A 47 -4.39 -2.91 1.29
N VAL A 48 -3.91 -2.14 2.26
CA VAL A 48 -3.45 -2.68 3.54
C VAL A 48 -4.65 -3.14 4.36
N ARG A 49 -4.54 -4.33 4.95
CA ARG A 49 -5.56 -4.90 5.84
C ARG A 49 -5.07 -4.85 7.27
N PHE A 50 -5.86 -4.29 8.17
CA PHE A 50 -5.55 -4.31 9.59
C PHE A 50 -6.23 -5.47 10.30
N LYS A 51 -5.50 -6.09 11.23
CA LYS A 51 -6.01 -7.13 12.13
C LYS A 51 -5.54 -6.89 13.55
N ARG A 52 -6.38 -7.29 14.51
CA ARG A 52 -5.97 -7.37 15.91
C ARG A 52 -5.04 -8.57 16.08
N LYS A 53 -3.85 -8.31 16.64
CA LYS A 53 -2.90 -9.35 17.03
C LYS A 53 -3.44 -10.14 18.22
N ARG A 54 -3.54 -11.47 18.06
CA ARG A 54 -4.18 -12.34 19.07
C ARG A 54 -3.28 -12.64 20.27
N LYS A 55 -1.98 -12.77 20.04
CA LYS A 55 -0.98 -13.11 21.06
C LYS A 55 0.23 -12.18 20.91
N PRO A 56 0.08 -10.90 21.24
CA PRO A 56 1.19 -9.95 21.17
C PRO A 56 2.21 -10.25 22.28
N ARG A 57 3.50 -10.01 22.01
CA ARG A 57 4.57 -10.10 23.02
C ARG A 57 4.42 -9.00 24.08
N ASP A 58 4.10 -7.80 23.64
CA ASP A 58 3.88 -6.60 24.44
C ASP A 58 2.93 -5.63 23.70
N LEU A 59 2.74 -4.42 24.22
CA LEU A 59 1.87 -3.40 23.62
C LEU A 59 2.42 -2.80 22.31
N PHE A 60 3.72 -2.95 22.06
CA PHE A 60 4.45 -2.35 20.95
C PHE A 60 4.69 -3.31 19.79
N ASP A 61 4.31 -4.59 19.96
CA ASP A 61 4.52 -5.69 19.01
C ASP A 61 3.66 -5.59 17.74
N ILE A 62 3.96 -4.62 16.89
CA ILE A 62 3.31 -4.37 15.59
C ILE A 62 4.07 -5.09 14.48
N THR A 63 3.35 -5.80 13.62
CA THR A 63 3.96 -6.52 12.49
C THR A 63 3.27 -6.19 11.18
N PHE A 64 4.03 -6.18 10.09
CA PHE A 64 3.50 -5.98 8.75
C PHE A 64 4.05 -7.03 7.79
N GLU A 65 3.18 -7.91 7.31
CA GLU A 65 3.54 -9.00 6.41
C GLU A 65 2.46 -9.15 5.32
N ASP A 66 2.88 -9.22 4.05
CA ASP A 66 2.01 -9.45 2.89
C ASP A 66 0.76 -8.55 2.82
N GLY A 67 0.93 -7.26 3.15
CA GLY A 67 -0.16 -6.29 3.15
C GLY A 67 -1.11 -6.40 4.34
N VAL A 68 -0.75 -7.17 5.36
CA VAL A 68 -1.51 -7.29 6.61
C VAL A 68 -0.71 -6.62 7.72
N MET A 69 -1.29 -5.60 8.33
CA MET A 69 -0.77 -4.99 9.55
C MET A 69 -1.49 -5.59 10.76
N GLU A 70 -0.73 -6.25 11.64
CA GLU A 70 -1.24 -6.75 12.91
C GLU A 70 -0.81 -5.83 14.05
N ILE A 71 -1.78 -5.30 14.77
CA ILE A 71 -1.57 -4.37 15.89
C ILE A 71 -2.16 -5.01 17.16
N PRO A 72 -1.45 -4.96 18.31
CA PRO A 72 -2.03 -5.29 19.60
C PRO A 72 -3.31 -4.50 19.90
N ALA A 73 -4.14 -4.97 20.82
CA ALA A 73 -5.33 -4.21 21.19
C ALA A 73 -4.94 -2.92 21.92
N LEU A 74 -5.40 -1.78 21.40
CA LEU A 74 -5.21 -0.45 21.97
C LEU A 74 -6.42 -0.09 22.82
N TYR A 75 -6.21 0.27 24.07
CA TYR A 75 -7.28 0.72 24.97
C TYR A 75 -7.14 2.22 25.17
N ILE A 76 -8.21 2.96 24.88
CA ILE A 76 -8.29 4.41 25.08
C ILE A 76 -9.41 4.65 26.08
N ASP A 77 -9.05 4.68 27.35
CA ASP A 77 -9.89 5.10 28.47
C ASP A 77 -9.15 6.17 29.30
N ASP A 78 -9.84 6.79 30.25
CA ASP A 78 -9.26 7.88 31.05
C ASP A 78 -7.97 7.47 31.77
N LEU A 79 -7.89 6.22 32.26
CA LEU A 79 -6.72 5.71 32.97
C LEU A 79 -5.54 5.47 32.01
N HIS A 80 -5.77 4.82 30.88
CA HIS A 80 -4.74 4.55 29.87
C HIS A 80 -4.23 5.84 29.25
N CYS A 81 -5.10 6.83 29.04
CA CYS A 81 -4.71 8.16 28.56
C CYS A 81 -3.74 8.84 29.55
N VAL A 82 -4.08 8.87 30.84
CA VAL A 82 -3.22 9.44 31.88
C VAL A 82 -1.90 8.68 31.99
N LEU A 83 -1.96 7.34 31.98
CA LEU A 83 -0.77 6.51 32.07
C LEU A 83 0.16 6.70 30.88
N LEU A 84 -0.37 6.71 29.65
CA LEU A 84 0.41 6.90 28.43
C LEU A 84 1.07 8.28 28.41
N ALA A 85 0.35 9.34 28.79
CA ALA A 85 0.90 10.69 28.88
C ALA A 85 2.02 10.79 29.94
N ASN A 86 1.82 10.20 31.11
CA ASN A 86 2.82 10.21 32.18
C ASN A 86 4.07 9.40 31.81
N VAL A 87 3.90 8.24 31.17
CA VAL A 87 5.02 7.42 30.70
C VAL A 87 5.80 8.15 29.61
N LEU A 88 5.10 8.79 28.66
CA LEU A 88 5.75 9.63 27.64
C LEU A 88 6.55 10.77 28.29
N ALA A 89 5.97 11.50 29.23
CA ALA A 89 6.66 12.57 29.95
C ALA A 89 7.87 12.05 30.75
N PHE A 90 7.73 10.86 31.36
CA PHE A 90 8.83 10.22 32.09
C PHE A 90 9.97 9.81 31.17
N GLU A 91 9.68 9.20 30.01
CA GLU A 91 10.70 8.87 29.00
C GLU A 91 11.43 10.13 28.52
N GLN A 92 10.71 11.23 28.26
CA GLN A 92 11.29 12.47 27.75
C GLN A 92 12.12 13.25 28.78
N THR A 93 11.83 13.11 30.07
CA THR A 93 12.51 13.84 31.14
C THR A 93 13.64 13.04 31.80
N SER A 94 13.63 11.72 31.62
CA SER A 94 14.67 10.85 32.14
C SER A 94 15.89 10.85 31.20
N TYR A 95 17.08 11.12 31.74
CA TYR A 95 18.35 10.87 31.05
C TYR A 95 18.58 9.33 30.95
N GLY A 96 17.92 8.67 30.01
CA GLY A 96 18.00 7.21 29.85
C GLY A 96 17.59 6.70 28.46
N PRO A 97 17.99 5.47 28.08
CA PRO A 97 17.87 4.94 26.71
C PRO A 97 16.48 4.39 26.35
N GLY A 98 15.42 4.81 27.04
CA GLY A 98 14.08 4.29 26.83
C GLY A 98 13.22 5.28 26.04
N GLU A 99 13.20 5.15 24.72
CA GLU A 99 12.31 5.93 23.84
C GLU A 99 11.19 5.06 23.24
N ILE A 100 10.92 3.89 23.84
CA ILE A 100 10.00 2.89 23.27
C ILE A 100 8.58 3.46 23.15
N VAL A 101 8.07 4.09 24.21
CA VAL A 101 6.74 4.73 24.19
C VAL A 101 6.75 5.93 23.27
N SER A 102 7.85 6.69 23.23
CA SER A 102 8.02 7.82 22.33
C SER A 102 7.95 7.39 20.85
N HIS A 103 8.63 6.32 20.43
CA HIS A 103 8.53 5.80 19.07
C HIS A 103 7.13 5.28 18.74
N PHE A 104 6.48 4.62 19.70
CA PHE A 104 5.12 4.11 19.56
C PHE A 104 4.08 5.25 19.44
N VAL A 105 4.19 6.30 20.25
CA VAL A 105 3.34 7.49 20.17
C VAL A 105 3.53 8.19 18.83
N SER A 106 4.77 8.32 18.34
CA SER A 106 5.05 8.86 17.01
C SER A 106 4.37 8.04 15.91
N PHE A 107 4.37 6.71 16.06
CA PHE A 107 3.71 5.81 15.11
C PHE A 107 2.19 5.96 15.16
N LEU A 108 1.58 6.01 16.35
CA LEU A 108 0.13 6.17 16.51
C LEU A 108 -0.37 7.53 16.02
N ASP A 109 0.36 8.61 16.28
CA ASP A 109 0.05 9.98 15.81
C ASP A 109 -0.02 10.04 14.28
N ASN A 110 0.91 9.39 13.59
CA ASN A 110 0.86 9.30 12.12
C ASN A 110 -0.26 8.38 11.61
N LEU A 111 -0.47 7.25 12.30
CA LEU A 111 -1.42 6.24 11.87
C LEU A 111 -2.88 6.70 12.07
N ILE A 112 -3.17 7.44 13.15
CA ILE A 112 -4.51 7.86 13.57
C ILE A 112 -4.62 9.38 13.49
N ASP A 113 -4.81 9.92 12.29
CA ASP A 113 -4.88 11.37 12.07
C ASP A 113 -6.28 11.93 12.35
N ALA A 114 -7.32 11.19 11.97
CA ALA A 114 -8.71 11.65 12.02
C ALA A 114 -9.65 10.68 12.76
N ARG A 115 -10.84 11.19 13.09
CA ARG A 115 -11.97 10.41 13.65
C ARG A 115 -12.24 9.12 12.84
N LEU A 116 -12.09 9.19 11.52
CA LEU A 116 -12.37 8.07 10.63
C LEU A 116 -11.42 6.89 10.90
N ASP A 117 -10.14 7.18 11.16
CA ASP A 117 -9.12 6.16 11.46
C ASP A 117 -9.45 5.42 12.76
N VAL A 118 -9.83 6.17 13.80
CA VAL A 118 -10.30 5.60 15.07
C VAL A 118 -11.50 4.69 14.84
N THR A 119 -12.52 5.19 14.13
CA THR A 119 -13.75 4.44 13.84
C THR A 119 -13.44 3.13 13.09
N TRP A 120 -12.49 3.18 12.16
CA TRP A 120 -12.07 2.02 11.39
C TRP A 120 -11.38 0.96 12.27
N LEU A 121 -10.47 1.39 13.14
CA LEU A 121 -9.78 0.52 14.10
C LEU A 121 -10.74 -0.07 15.14
N GLU A 122 -11.74 0.70 15.59
CA GLU A 122 -12.83 0.24 16.48
C GLU A 122 -13.64 -0.89 15.83
N HIS A 123 -14.04 -0.72 14.57
CA HIS A 123 -14.75 -1.75 13.81
C HIS A 123 -13.94 -3.05 13.68
N ARG A 124 -12.61 -2.98 13.67
CA ARG A 124 -11.72 -4.15 13.67
C ARG A 124 -11.38 -4.69 15.05
N ARG A 125 -11.93 -4.08 16.11
CA ARG A 125 -11.62 -4.39 17.53
C ARG A 125 -10.12 -4.28 17.83
N ILE A 126 -9.39 -3.47 17.06
CA ILE A 126 -7.99 -3.13 17.30
C ILE A 126 -7.92 -2.03 18.34
N LEU A 127 -8.77 -1.01 18.20
CA LEU A 127 -8.89 0.07 19.17
C LEU A 127 -10.20 -0.12 19.95
N ILE A 128 -10.10 -0.08 21.27
CA ILE A 128 -11.23 -0.10 22.20
C ILE A 128 -11.32 1.27 22.84
N ASN A 129 -12.23 2.08 22.33
CA ASN A 129 -12.48 3.42 22.80
C ASN A 129 -13.52 3.38 23.93
N MET A 130 -13.17 3.91 25.08
CA MET A 130 -14.08 4.08 26.22
C MET A 130 -14.21 5.55 26.65
N ILE A 131 -13.60 6.48 25.91
CA ILE A 131 -13.84 7.91 26.07
C ILE A 131 -15.01 8.37 25.20
N ARG A 132 -15.42 9.63 25.35
CA ARG A 132 -16.70 10.17 24.87
C ARG A 132 -17.01 9.93 23.39
N ASN A 133 -16.04 10.05 22.49
CA ASN A 133 -16.21 9.75 21.06
C ASN A 133 -14.88 9.55 20.33
N ALA A 134 -14.95 9.06 19.09
CA ALA A 134 -13.78 8.82 18.23
C ALA A 134 -12.99 10.10 17.87
N THR A 135 -13.63 11.27 17.83
CA THR A 135 -12.93 12.55 17.58
C THR A 135 -12.01 12.90 18.74
N GLU A 136 -12.47 12.69 19.97
CA GLU A 136 -11.69 12.97 21.17
C GLU A 136 -10.51 12.00 21.31
N ALA A 137 -10.70 10.74 20.93
CA ALA A 137 -9.61 9.77 20.85
C ALA A 137 -8.52 10.16 19.85
N ALA A 138 -8.91 10.54 18.62
CA ALA A 138 -7.96 11.04 17.63
C ALA A 138 -7.22 12.29 18.13
N ASN A 139 -7.96 13.24 18.71
CA ASN A 139 -7.37 14.46 19.26
C ASN A 139 -6.36 14.17 20.39
N PHE A 140 -6.66 13.22 21.27
CA PHE A 140 -5.76 12.82 22.35
C PHE A 140 -4.45 12.23 21.79
N ILE A 141 -4.54 11.30 20.84
CA ILE A 141 -3.37 10.71 20.19
C ILE A 141 -2.54 11.79 19.48
N ASN A 142 -3.19 12.66 18.71
CA ASN A 142 -2.52 13.75 18.00
C ASN A 142 -1.87 14.76 18.96
N GLN A 143 -2.44 14.93 20.15
CA GLN A 143 -1.89 15.78 21.18
C GLN A 143 -0.63 15.17 21.80
N LEU A 144 -0.62 13.85 22.06
CA LEU A 144 0.59 13.13 22.48
C LEU A 144 1.70 13.24 21.43
N GLY A 145 1.36 13.08 20.15
CA GLY A 145 2.30 13.24 19.04
C GLY A 145 2.94 14.62 18.98
N LYS A 146 2.17 15.69 19.23
CA LYS A 146 2.68 17.08 19.29
C LYS A 146 3.68 17.30 20.44
N TRP A 147 3.46 16.64 21.57
CA TRP A 147 4.38 16.67 22.71
C TRP A 147 5.59 15.76 22.50
N ASN A 148 5.56 14.89 21.49
CA ASN A 148 6.62 13.94 21.25
C ASN A 148 7.81 14.57 20.50
N LEU A 149 8.99 14.53 21.14
CA LEU A 149 10.20 15.13 20.60
C LEU A 149 11.05 14.15 19.78
N VAL A 150 10.69 12.87 19.77
CA VAL A 150 11.51 11.76 19.28
C VAL A 150 11.08 11.28 17.89
N GLU A 151 12.06 10.97 17.04
CA GLU A 151 11.86 10.30 15.75
C GLU A 151 11.79 8.77 15.89
N HIS A 152 11.34 8.03 14.88
CA HIS A 152 11.27 6.56 14.93
C HIS A 152 12.65 5.88 15.11
N ASN A 153 12.71 4.81 15.92
CA ASN A 153 13.85 3.90 15.94
C ASN A 153 13.95 3.06 14.66
N ASP A 154 15.02 2.27 14.54
CA ASP A 154 15.26 1.41 13.38
C ASP A 154 14.15 0.37 13.13
N GLU A 155 13.53 -0.16 14.20
CA GLU A 155 12.43 -1.13 14.09
C GLU A 155 11.20 -0.48 13.43
N TYR A 156 10.71 0.64 13.97
CA TYR A 156 9.60 1.39 13.39
C TYR A 156 9.95 1.95 12.01
N LYS A 157 11.18 2.44 11.78
CA LYS A 157 11.62 2.87 10.44
C LYS A 157 11.50 1.74 9.43
N SER A 158 11.96 0.54 9.77
CA SER A 158 11.87 -0.63 8.87
C SER A 158 10.42 -1.00 8.57
N LEU A 159 9.55 -0.98 9.59
CA LEU A 159 8.11 -1.22 9.46
C LEU A 159 7.47 -0.20 8.51
N ILE A 160 7.73 1.10 8.72
CA ILE A 160 7.19 2.20 7.91
C ILE A 160 7.65 2.07 6.46
N ILE A 161 8.93 1.80 6.21
CA ILE A 161 9.47 1.61 4.86
C ILE A 161 8.78 0.43 4.16
N ASN A 162 8.58 -0.68 4.86
CA ASN A 162 7.90 -1.86 4.30
C ASN A 162 6.44 -1.56 3.94
N VAL A 163 5.72 -0.86 4.82
CA VAL A 163 4.33 -0.44 4.58
C VAL A 163 4.27 0.53 3.40
N GLN A 164 5.14 1.53 3.36
CA GLN A 164 5.16 2.54 2.30
C GLN A 164 5.54 1.92 0.94
N ARG A 165 6.49 0.99 0.91
CA ARG A 165 6.83 0.23 -0.30
C ARG A 165 5.63 -0.58 -0.81
N TYR A 166 4.86 -1.17 0.10
CA TYR A 166 3.66 -1.91 -0.26
C TYR A 166 2.56 -0.97 -0.77
N SER A 167 2.29 0.13 -0.07
CA SER A 167 1.20 1.06 -0.40
C SER A 167 1.46 1.86 -1.69
N THR A 168 2.72 2.14 -2.01
CA THR A 168 3.13 2.79 -3.26
C THR A 168 3.13 1.86 -4.46
N SER A 169 3.15 0.54 -4.24
CA SER A 169 3.07 -0.43 -5.33
C SER A 169 1.71 -0.35 -6.03
N LEU A 170 1.73 -0.33 -7.36
CA LEU A 170 0.51 -0.28 -8.18
C LEU A 170 -0.34 -1.53 -8.00
N TRP A 171 0.28 -2.70 -7.81
CA TRP A 171 -0.43 -3.98 -7.79
C TRP A 171 -1.41 -4.13 -6.62
N PRO A 172 -1.03 -3.88 -5.34
CA PRO A 172 -1.97 -3.88 -4.22
C PRO A 172 -3.11 -2.89 -4.38
N ARG A 173 -2.82 -1.69 -4.90
CA ARG A 173 -3.82 -0.66 -5.13
C ARG A 173 -4.83 -1.08 -6.19
N TYR A 174 -4.36 -1.54 -7.36
CA TYR A 174 -5.24 -2.08 -8.39
C TYR A 174 -6.04 -3.27 -7.89
N ARG A 175 -5.41 -4.22 -7.19
CA ARG A 175 -6.07 -5.40 -6.63
C ARG A 175 -7.16 -5.01 -5.62
N SER A 176 -6.88 -4.06 -4.73
CA SER A 176 -7.84 -3.56 -3.72
C SER A 176 -9.06 -2.95 -4.39
N THR A 177 -8.85 -2.06 -5.36
CA THR A 177 -9.93 -1.45 -6.14
C THR A 177 -10.71 -2.50 -6.94
N LEU A 178 -10.04 -3.45 -7.58
CA LEU A 178 -10.69 -4.51 -8.34
C LEU A 178 -11.57 -5.37 -7.42
N MET A 179 -11.05 -5.75 -6.25
CA MET A 179 -11.79 -6.53 -5.26
C MET A 179 -13.01 -5.77 -4.73
N ARG A 180 -12.85 -4.49 -4.39
CA ARG A 180 -13.93 -3.66 -3.85
C ARG A 180 -15.01 -3.38 -4.88
N ASP A 181 -14.65 -2.99 -6.10
CA ASP A 181 -15.61 -2.44 -7.07
C ASP A 181 -16.25 -3.55 -7.93
N TYR A 182 -15.51 -4.64 -8.21
CA TYR A 182 -15.99 -5.72 -9.08
C TYR A 182 -16.49 -6.95 -8.31
N PHE A 183 -15.80 -7.35 -7.24
CA PHE A 183 -16.11 -8.61 -6.53
C PHE A 183 -17.04 -8.44 -5.33
N VAL A 184 -17.28 -7.22 -4.84
CA VAL A 184 -18.30 -6.96 -3.79
C VAL A 184 -19.69 -6.81 -4.40
N ASN A 185 -19.80 -6.22 -5.58
CA ASN A 185 -21.09 -6.07 -6.26
C ASN A 185 -21.41 -7.34 -7.08
N PRO A 186 -22.44 -8.12 -6.70
CA PRO A 186 -22.76 -9.39 -7.37
C PRO A 186 -23.08 -9.20 -8.85
N TRP A 187 -23.69 -8.07 -9.24
CA TRP A 187 -23.99 -7.77 -10.64
C TRP A 187 -22.73 -7.52 -11.46
N THR A 188 -21.80 -6.75 -10.90
CA THR A 188 -20.51 -6.49 -11.55
C THR A 188 -19.69 -7.78 -11.66
N THR A 189 -19.74 -8.65 -10.64
CA THR A 189 -19.07 -9.96 -10.67
C THR A 189 -19.60 -10.84 -11.80
N ILE A 190 -20.93 -10.95 -11.95
CA ILE A 190 -21.55 -11.74 -13.04
C ILE A 190 -21.14 -11.18 -14.40
N SER A 191 -21.15 -9.85 -14.56
CA SER A 191 -20.74 -9.18 -15.80
C SER A 191 -19.29 -9.51 -16.19
N VAL A 192 -18.37 -9.47 -15.22
CA VAL A 192 -16.96 -9.83 -15.44
C VAL A 192 -16.80 -11.30 -15.84
N ILE A 193 -17.50 -12.21 -15.17
CA ILE A 193 -17.46 -13.64 -15.51
C ILE A 193 -17.98 -13.87 -16.93
N ALA A 194 -19.11 -13.27 -17.27
CA ALA A 194 -19.67 -13.35 -18.61
C ALA A 194 -18.68 -12.81 -19.67
N ALA A 195 -18.04 -11.66 -19.41
CA ALA A 195 -17.04 -11.08 -20.30
C ALA A 195 -15.82 -12.01 -20.50
N ILE A 196 -15.34 -12.67 -19.43
CA ILE A 196 -14.24 -13.65 -19.53
C ILE A 196 -14.65 -14.86 -20.38
N ILE A 197 -15.87 -15.38 -20.19
CA ILE A 197 -16.39 -16.49 -20.98
C ILE A 197 -16.50 -16.08 -22.45
N PHE A 198 -17.10 -14.92 -22.74
CA PHE A 198 -17.20 -14.39 -24.11
C PHE A 198 -15.84 -14.22 -24.76
N LEU A 199 -14.87 -13.64 -24.05
CA LEU A 199 -13.51 -13.47 -24.53
C LEU A 199 -12.86 -14.83 -24.85
N GLY A 200 -13.01 -15.82 -23.96
CA GLY A 200 -12.54 -17.20 -24.21
C GLY A 200 -13.19 -17.84 -25.44
N LEU A 201 -14.51 -17.68 -25.60
CA LEU A 201 -15.23 -18.15 -26.78
C LEU A 201 -14.73 -17.46 -28.06
N THR A 202 -14.46 -16.16 -28.03
CA THR A 202 -13.91 -15.42 -29.17
C THR A 202 -12.50 -15.92 -29.54
N PHE A 203 -11.65 -16.22 -28.55
CA PHE A 203 -10.34 -16.82 -28.79
C PHE A 203 -10.45 -18.19 -29.44
N CYS A 204 -11.33 -19.07 -28.93
CA CYS A 204 -11.59 -20.37 -29.53
C CYS A 204 -12.11 -20.25 -30.97
N GLN A 205 -13.10 -19.38 -31.20
CA GLN A 205 -13.66 -19.14 -32.53
C GLN A 205 -12.57 -18.67 -33.51
N THR A 206 -11.74 -17.71 -33.10
CA THR A 206 -10.62 -17.20 -33.92
C THR A 206 -9.62 -18.32 -34.24
N TYR A 207 -9.27 -19.15 -33.25
CA TYR A 207 -8.38 -20.29 -33.45
C TYR A 207 -8.92 -21.30 -34.47
N TYR A 208 -10.18 -21.72 -34.33
CA TYR A 208 -10.81 -22.66 -35.26
C TYR A 208 -10.94 -22.06 -36.67
N THR A 209 -11.20 -20.75 -36.78
CA THR A 209 -11.30 -20.06 -38.06
C THR A 209 -9.95 -20.03 -38.79
N ILE A 210 -8.86 -19.73 -38.08
CA ILE A 210 -7.50 -19.76 -38.64
C ILE A 210 -7.09 -21.19 -39.05
N TYR A 211 -7.43 -22.19 -38.23
CA TYR A 211 -7.14 -23.58 -38.55
C TYR A 211 -7.92 -24.04 -39.80
N SER A 212 -9.22 -23.78 -39.85
CA SER A 212 -10.09 -24.14 -40.98
C SER A 212 -9.64 -23.46 -42.28
N THR A 213 -9.30 -22.17 -42.23
CA THR A 213 -8.82 -21.44 -43.42
C THR A 213 -7.50 -21.99 -43.93
N ARG A 214 -6.56 -22.37 -43.05
CA ARG A 214 -5.30 -23.01 -43.46
C ARG A 214 -5.52 -24.34 -44.17
N VAL A 215 -6.40 -25.19 -43.65
CA VAL A 215 -6.71 -26.49 -44.28
C VAL A 215 -7.36 -26.30 -45.66
N ALA A 216 -8.35 -25.40 -45.76
CA ALA A 216 -9.02 -25.13 -47.03
C ALA A 216 -8.06 -24.60 -48.11
N VAL A 217 -7.13 -23.72 -47.74
CA VAL A 217 -6.10 -23.23 -48.67
C VAL A 217 -5.18 -24.36 -49.13
N LEU A 218 -4.76 -25.26 -48.24
CA LEU A 218 -3.95 -26.42 -48.61
C LEU A 218 -4.70 -27.36 -49.56
N GLU A 219 -5.99 -27.63 -49.30
CA GLU A 219 -6.81 -28.44 -50.20
C GLU A 219 -6.93 -27.80 -51.60
N ILE A 220 -7.17 -26.49 -51.66
CA ILE A 220 -7.24 -25.75 -52.93
C ILE A 220 -5.89 -25.80 -53.66
N LEU A 221 -4.77 -25.60 -52.96
CA LEU A 221 -3.43 -25.69 -53.55
C LEU A 221 -3.11 -27.10 -54.07
N VAL A 222 -3.51 -28.15 -53.34
CA VAL A 222 -3.36 -29.55 -53.75
C VAL A 222 -4.20 -29.85 -55.00
N GLN A 223 -5.44 -29.33 -55.09
CA GLN A 223 -6.28 -29.49 -56.27
C GLN A 223 -5.76 -28.71 -57.49
N LEU A 224 -5.17 -27.53 -57.27
CA LEU A 224 -4.60 -26.70 -58.34
C LEU A 224 -3.23 -27.20 -58.83
N HIS A 225 -2.52 -27.99 -58.03
CA HIS A 225 -1.20 -28.54 -58.37
C HIS A 225 -1.14 -29.28 -59.72
N PRO A 226 -2.00 -30.28 -60.02
CA PRO A 226 -1.96 -30.98 -61.32
C PRO A 226 -2.33 -30.08 -62.50
N GLN A 227 -3.25 -29.12 -62.33
CA GLN A 227 -3.62 -28.15 -63.37
C GLN A 227 -2.46 -27.22 -63.71
N ASN A 228 -1.76 -26.70 -62.70
CA ASN A 228 -0.58 -25.85 -62.89
C ASN A 228 0.58 -26.59 -63.59
N MET A 229 0.81 -27.85 -63.23
CA MET A 229 1.83 -28.70 -63.89
C MET A 229 1.47 -28.98 -65.35
N LEU A 230 0.20 -29.25 -65.64
CA LEU A 230 -0.29 -29.51 -66.99
C LEU A 230 -0.22 -28.26 -67.88
N PHE A 231 -0.60 -27.10 -67.34
CA PHE A 231 -0.46 -25.81 -68.01
C PHE A 231 1.00 -25.49 -68.34
N ASN A 232 1.91 -25.64 -67.37
CA ASN A 232 3.34 -25.40 -67.59
C ASN A 232 3.94 -26.32 -68.66
N ASN A 233 3.57 -27.61 -68.66
CA ASN A 233 4.01 -28.56 -69.68
C ASN A 233 3.49 -28.19 -71.08
N ILE A 234 2.23 -27.76 -71.19
CA ILE A 234 1.65 -27.30 -72.46
C ILE A 234 2.37 -26.04 -72.95
N CYS A 235 2.62 -25.06 -72.08
CA CYS A 235 3.37 -23.85 -72.41
C CYS A 235 4.80 -24.16 -72.89
N GLN A 236 5.51 -25.07 -72.23
CA GLN A 236 6.84 -25.53 -72.68
C GLN A 236 6.77 -26.21 -74.05
N LYS A 237 5.77 -27.07 -74.27
CA LYS A 237 5.61 -27.79 -75.53
C LYS A 237 5.26 -26.82 -76.67
N LEU A 238 4.42 -25.81 -76.42
CA LEU A 238 4.12 -24.77 -77.38
C LEU A 238 5.35 -23.89 -77.69
N ALA A 239 6.16 -23.55 -76.69
CA ALA A 239 7.40 -22.80 -76.89
C ALA A 239 8.40 -23.56 -77.76
N THR A 240 8.61 -24.86 -77.47
CA THR A 240 9.50 -25.72 -78.28
C THR A 240 8.98 -25.92 -79.71
N LEU A 241 7.67 -26.05 -79.91
CA LEU A 241 7.05 -26.12 -81.24
C LEU A 241 7.20 -24.81 -82.01
N LYS A 242 7.01 -23.65 -81.35
CA LYS A 242 7.23 -22.33 -81.96
C LYS A 242 8.68 -22.15 -82.40
N GLN A 243 9.63 -22.66 -81.62
CA GLN A 243 11.05 -22.63 -81.94
C GLN A 243 11.41 -23.54 -83.12
N ARG A 244 10.87 -24.77 -83.17
CA ARG A 244 11.03 -25.68 -84.33
C ARG A 244 10.43 -25.12 -85.61
N ARG A 245 9.24 -24.50 -85.54
CA ARG A 245 8.59 -23.91 -86.73
C ARG A 245 9.38 -22.72 -87.29
N LYS A 246 10.15 -22.02 -86.46
CA LYS A 246 11.09 -20.96 -86.87
C LYS A 246 12.39 -21.49 -87.49
N ILE A 247 12.75 -22.75 -87.23
CA ILE A 247 13.97 -23.40 -87.76
C ILE A 247 13.68 -24.13 -89.09
N ASN A 248 12.46 -24.64 -89.28
CA ASN A 248 12.07 -25.42 -90.48
C ASN A 248 11.26 -24.61 -91.52
N GLY A 249 11.13 -23.30 -91.34
CA GLY A 249 10.43 -22.40 -92.26
C GLY A 249 11.41 -21.43 -92.90
N ASP A 250 12.21 -21.95 -93.82
CA ASP A 250 12.89 -21.28 -94.95
C ASP A 250 12.77 -22.23 -96.16
#